data_AF-T0TQI7-F1
#
_entry.id   AF-T0TQI7-F1
#
_cell.length_a   1.000
_cell.length_b   1.000
_cell.length_c   1.000
_cell.angle_alpha   90.00
_cell.angle_beta   90.00
_cell.angle_gamma   90.00
#
_symmetry.space_group_name_H-M   'P 1'
#
loop_
_entity.id
_entity.type
_entity.pdbx_description
1 polymer ?
#
loop_
_entity_poly.entity_id
_entity_poly.type
_entity_poly.pdbx_seq_one_letter_code
_entity_poly.pdbx_strand_id
1 'polypeptide(L)'
;MLIIAQEPSQATDKLRRLLDSLGMKSRVFYTNFETDVDGNTISLASSFSYSSEDDYQGKPLFFNDLSVPLYWELWTLGITTYLFDGKDRRANIIFRENVRERTVKQVEWFGQGEKIVAIDDYNRYGWRTKQRLLDDEGQALMDIYFNCAQEEVLLHYIQEDYLIHQGSVGRDKIFSGKEDVIKFVLGQVLKSDEAIICMDPNLLPLLQAERLVYCSASHDGLEHIQNQVSHTLIANYYPQEERRSGLIYLAGAEQEGNQTFVAQAMVMTASENIEGLASLVDAFPNLDFHISAQTSMGPKLTCLEEKTNVHLYPGINRDKYQELLRECSIYLDLNYGSEVTDVTLEAI
;
A
#
# COMPACT_ATOMS: atom_id res chain seq x y z
N MET A 1 -0.76 -16.15 12.84
CA MET A 1 -0.29 -16.64 11.52
C MET A 1 0.54 -15.54 10.90
N LEU A 2 1.64 -15.88 10.24
CA LEU A 2 2.53 -14.92 9.60
C LEU A 2 2.41 -15.01 8.08
N ILE A 3 2.14 -13.89 7.43
CA ILE A 3 2.23 -13.75 5.97
C ILE A 3 3.59 -13.11 5.67
N ILE A 4 4.36 -13.69 4.76
CA ILE A 4 5.65 -13.15 4.32
C ILE A 4 5.51 -12.76 2.85
N ALA A 5 5.77 -11.50 2.53
CA ALA A 5 5.70 -10.98 1.17
C ALA A 5 6.88 -10.04 0.89
N GLN A 6 7.17 -9.77 -0.38
CA GLN A 6 8.26 -8.85 -0.72
C GLN A 6 7.88 -7.40 -0.42
N GLU A 7 6.67 -7.00 -0.78
CA GLU A 7 6.15 -5.65 -0.65
C GLU A 7 4.62 -5.65 -0.55
N PRO A 8 4.00 -4.54 -0.09
CA PRO A 8 2.55 -4.40 -0.12
C PRO A 8 2.00 -4.62 -1.52
N SER A 9 1.01 -5.51 -1.63
CA SER A 9 0.38 -5.85 -2.90
C SER A 9 -1.11 -6.13 -2.72
N GLN A 10 -1.88 -6.00 -3.80
CA GLN A 10 -3.29 -6.33 -3.81
C GLN A 10 -3.54 -7.80 -3.38
N ALA A 11 -2.65 -8.72 -3.77
CA ALA A 11 -2.74 -10.12 -3.37
C ALA A 11 -2.56 -10.30 -1.86
N THR A 12 -1.60 -9.60 -1.24
CA THR A 12 -1.39 -9.61 0.21
C THR A 12 -2.59 -9.01 0.95
N ASP A 13 -3.17 -7.91 0.44
CA ASP A 13 -4.38 -7.30 1.01
C ASP A 13 -5.59 -8.23 0.93
N LYS A 14 -5.81 -8.87 -0.22
CA LYS A 14 -6.89 -9.85 -0.43
C LYS A 14 -6.74 -11.01 0.56
N LEU A 15 -5.54 -11.56 0.69
CA LEU A 15 -5.25 -12.63 1.64
C LEU A 15 -5.53 -12.20 3.07
N ARG A 16 -5.06 -11.01 3.49
CA ARG A 16 -5.29 -10.48 4.85
C ARG A 16 -6.79 -10.38 5.15
N ARG A 17 -7.57 -9.80 4.23
CA ARG A 17 -9.04 -9.67 4.37
C ARG A 17 -9.74 -11.02 4.47
N LEU A 18 -9.34 -12.00 3.67
CA LEU A 18 -9.92 -13.34 3.71
C LEU A 18 -9.66 -14.01 5.06
N LEU A 19 -8.46 -13.86 5.60
CA LEU A 19 -8.12 -14.44 6.90
C LEU A 19 -8.89 -13.74 8.02
N ASP A 20 -9.01 -12.42 7.96
CA ASP A 20 -9.80 -11.64 8.91
C ASP A 20 -11.29 -12.04 8.86
N SER A 21 -11.87 -12.28 7.68
CA SER A 21 -13.27 -12.74 7.55
C SER A 21 -13.49 -14.15 8.09
N LEU A 22 -12.45 -14.99 8.07
CA LEU A 22 -12.44 -16.31 8.71
C LEU A 22 -12.11 -16.25 10.22
N GLY A 23 -12.00 -15.05 10.81
CA GLY A 23 -11.66 -14.86 12.22
C GLY A 23 -10.21 -15.23 12.56
N MET A 24 -9.35 -15.40 11.56
CA MET A 24 -7.94 -15.75 11.74
C MET A 24 -7.07 -14.50 11.80
N LYS A 25 -6.57 -14.17 12.99
CA LYS A 25 -5.61 -13.07 13.17
C LYS A 25 -4.30 -13.36 12.44
N SER A 26 -3.93 -12.46 11.55
CA SER A 26 -2.68 -12.51 10.80
C SER A 26 -1.82 -11.28 11.06
N ARG A 27 -0.52 -11.47 10.92
CA ARG A 27 0.49 -10.40 10.87
C ARG A 27 1.28 -10.56 9.58
N VAL A 28 1.78 -9.45 9.06
CA VAL A 28 2.50 -9.42 7.78
C VAL A 28 3.96 -9.07 8.02
N PHE A 29 4.86 -9.76 7.33
CA PHE A 29 6.26 -9.42 7.24
C PHE A 29 6.62 -9.11 5.78
N TYR A 30 6.91 -7.85 5.49
CA TYR A 30 7.44 -7.40 4.21
C TYR A 30 8.97 -7.46 4.20
N THR A 31 9.56 -8.11 3.21
CA THR A 31 11.02 -8.16 3.05
C THR A 31 11.58 -6.94 2.32
N ASN A 32 10.84 -5.83 2.26
CA ASN A 32 11.33 -4.53 1.82
C ASN A 32 11.65 -3.61 3.02
N PHE A 33 12.07 -2.38 2.70
CA PHE A 33 12.36 -1.34 3.68
C PHE A 33 11.23 -0.30 3.77
N GLU A 34 9.97 -0.71 3.60
CA GLU A 34 8.81 0.16 3.83
C GLU A 34 8.84 0.68 5.28
N THR A 35 8.42 1.92 5.51
CA THR A 35 8.42 2.52 6.86
C THR A 35 7.04 2.97 7.32
N ASP A 36 6.08 3.11 6.40
CA ASP A 36 4.69 3.42 6.71
C ASP A 36 3.85 2.16 6.91
N VAL A 37 4.06 1.48 8.04
CA VAL A 37 3.41 0.20 8.37
C VAL A 37 2.41 0.34 9.53
N ASP A 38 1.40 -0.53 9.59
CA ASP A 38 0.52 -0.65 10.77
C ASP A 38 1.12 -1.58 11.84
N GLY A 39 0.52 -1.59 13.04
CA GLY A 39 0.99 -2.43 14.16
C GLY A 39 0.92 -3.95 13.93
N ASN A 40 0.23 -4.42 12.88
CA ASN A 40 0.20 -5.84 12.50
C ASN A 40 1.17 -6.14 11.34
N THR A 41 1.96 -5.15 10.92
CA THR A 41 2.84 -5.22 9.76
C THR A 41 4.27 -4.89 10.18
N ILE A 42 5.20 -5.75 9.78
CA ILE A 42 6.62 -5.60 10.02
C ILE A 42 7.28 -5.54 8.66
N SER A 43 8.14 -4.57 8.43
CA SER A 43 9.12 -4.52 7.35
C SER A 43 10.54 -4.65 7.90
N LEU A 44 11.54 -4.79 7.02
CA LEU A 44 12.94 -4.75 7.44
C LEU A 44 13.27 -3.45 8.18
N ALA A 45 12.89 -2.30 7.65
CA ALA A 45 13.16 -1.00 8.28
C ALA A 45 12.40 -0.81 9.60
N SER A 46 11.12 -1.20 9.65
CA SER A 46 10.30 -1.00 10.84
C SER A 46 10.80 -1.81 12.04
N SER A 47 11.43 -2.97 11.81
CA SER A 47 11.98 -3.82 12.88
C SER A 47 13.09 -3.13 13.70
N PHE A 48 13.68 -2.08 13.13
CA PHE A 48 14.69 -1.24 13.81
C PHE A 48 14.11 0.09 14.29
N SER A 49 13.06 0.59 13.65
CA SER A 49 12.54 1.95 13.86
C SER A 49 11.39 2.01 14.88
N TYR A 50 10.58 0.95 14.95
CA TYR A 50 9.44 0.84 15.87
C TYR A 50 9.84 -0.07 17.02
N SER A 51 9.83 0.48 18.23
CA SER A 51 10.35 -0.15 19.45
C SER A 51 9.28 -0.36 20.52
N SER A 52 8.17 0.38 20.44
CA SER A 52 7.09 0.36 21.43
C SER A 52 5.71 0.53 20.79
N GLU A 53 4.66 0.17 21.53
CA GLU A 53 3.26 0.39 21.11
C GLU A 53 2.92 1.88 20.93
N ASP A 54 3.67 2.77 21.61
CA ASP A 54 3.50 4.22 21.49
C ASP A 54 3.94 4.75 20.11
N ASP A 55 4.85 4.03 19.42
CA ASP A 55 5.31 4.41 18.07
C ASP A 55 4.22 4.26 17.00
N TYR A 56 3.17 3.49 17.31
CA TYR A 56 1.98 3.28 16.47
C TYR A 56 0.82 4.21 16.83
N GLN A 57 1.09 5.26 17.62
CA GLN A 57 0.12 6.30 17.98
C GLN A 57 0.39 7.58 17.18
N GLY A 58 -0.67 8.37 16.97
CA GLY A 58 -0.58 9.66 16.29
C GLY A 58 -1.52 9.75 15.10
N LYS A 59 -1.28 10.75 14.26
CA LYS A 59 -2.05 11.02 13.05
C LYS A 59 -1.09 11.53 11.98
N PRO A 60 -1.41 11.35 10.69
CA PRO A 60 -0.53 11.82 9.62
C PRO A 60 -0.24 13.32 9.77
N LEU A 61 1.00 13.72 9.47
CA LEU A 61 1.47 15.08 9.68
C LEU A 61 0.74 16.03 8.74
N PHE A 62 0.02 17.01 9.28
CA PHE A 62 -0.58 18.05 8.45
C PHE A 62 0.52 18.97 7.92
N PHE A 63 0.44 19.39 6.65
CA PHE A 63 1.56 20.08 5.99
C PHE A 63 2.02 21.38 6.68
N ASN A 64 1.11 22.11 7.35
CA ASN A 64 1.45 23.31 8.11
C ASN A 64 2.18 23.03 9.42
N ASP A 65 2.12 21.79 9.92
CA ASP A 65 2.80 21.36 11.14
C ASP A 65 4.23 20.86 10.86
N LEU A 66 4.67 20.89 9.59
CA LEU A 66 6.03 20.52 9.20
C LEU A 66 7.05 21.44 9.90
N SER A 67 8.00 20.83 10.61
CA SER A 67 9.06 21.58 11.28
C SER A 67 10.02 22.15 10.25
N VAL A 68 9.97 23.46 10.05
CA VAL A 68 10.82 24.20 9.10
C VAL A 68 11.56 25.33 9.80
N PRO A 69 12.70 25.78 9.27
CA PRO A 69 13.42 26.94 9.81
C PRO A 69 12.53 28.20 9.89
N LEU A 70 12.88 29.09 10.81
CA LEU A 70 12.13 30.32 11.04
C LEU A 70 12.03 31.16 9.76
N TYR A 71 10.82 31.71 9.51
CA TYR A 71 10.47 32.53 8.35
C TYR A 71 10.35 31.80 7.01
N TRP A 72 10.51 30.48 6.98
CA TRP A 72 10.23 29.73 5.77
C TRP A 72 8.72 29.62 5.56
N GLU A 73 8.29 29.77 4.31
CA GLU A 73 6.88 29.89 3.95
C GLU A 73 6.41 28.72 3.11
N LEU A 74 5.18 28.27 3.37
CA LEU A 74 4.50 27.23 2.61
C LEU A 74 3.58 27.87 1.57
N TRP A 75 3.75 27.48 0.31
CA TRP A 75 2.97 27.97 -0.81
C TRP A 75 2.31 26.79 -1.53
N THR A 76 0.98 26.74 -1.52
CA THR A 76 0.22 25.66 -2.18
C THR A 76 -0.27 26.10 -3.55
N LEU A 77 0.01 25.30 -4.58
CA LEU A 77 -0.51 25.45 -5.93
C LEU A 77 -1.21 24.16 -6.35
N GLY A 78 -2.55 24.15 -6.29
CA GLY A 78 -3.34 22.96 -6.57
C GLY A 78 -3.10 21.86 -5.53
N ILE A 79 -2.49 20.75 -5.96
CA ILE A 79 -2.20 19.58 -5.11
C ILE A 79 -0.73 19.51 -4.65
N THR A 80 0.11 20.43 -5.10
CA THR A 80 1.53 20.48 -4.74
C THR A 80 1.77 21.66 -3.80
N THR A 81 2.52 21.44 -2.73
CA THR A 81 2.94 22.50 -1.82
C THR A 81 4.46 22.66 -1.87
N TYR A 82 4.91 23.90 -1.87
CA TYR A 82 6.31 24.26 -1.91
C TYR A 82 6.73 24.95 -0.63
N LEU A 83 7.98 24.76 -0.25
CA LEU A 83 8.61 25.45 0.87
C LEU A 83 9.60 26.48 0.34
N PHE A 84 9.50 27.72 0.81
CA PHE A 84 10.32 28.85 0.37
C PHE A 84 11.11 29.47 1.52
N ASP A 85 12.32 29.93 1.19
CA ASP A 85 13.15 30.81 2.00
C ASP A 85 13.31 32.12 1.24
N GLY A 86 12.44 33.09 1.53
CA GLY A 86 12.31 34.30 0.73
C GLY A 86 11.90 34.00 -0.70
N LYS A 87 12.85 34.08 -1.65
CA LYS A 87 12.61 33.78 -3.08
C LYS A 87 13.09 32.41 -3.50
N ASP A 88 13.88 31.76 -2.65
CA ASP A 88 14.52 30.50 -2.98
C ASP A 88 13.56 29.37 -2.62
N ARG A 89 13.21 28.54 -3.60
CA ARG A 89 12.45 27.34 -3.36
C ARG A 89 13.37 26.30 -2.71
N ARG A 90 12.95 25.77 -1.55
CA ARG A 90 13.75 24.89 -0.70
C ARG A 90 13.27 23.44 -0.69
N ALA A 91 11.98 23.20 -0.90
CA ALA A 91 11.47 21.85 -1.00
C ALA A 91 10.14 21.76 -1.76
N ASN A 92 9.84 20.56 -2.26
CA ASN A 92 8.48 20.14 -2.58
C ASN A 92 7.91 19.32 -1.42
N ILE A 93 6.62 19.48 -1.14
CA ILE A 93 5.85 18.64 -0.22
C ILE A 93 4.86 17.84 -1.05
N ILE A 94 5.00 16.51 -0.95
CA ILE A 94 4.14 15.54 -1.60
C ILE A 94 3.13 15.05 -0.56
N PHE A 95 1.85 15.16 -0.90
CA PHE A 95 0.77 14.68 -0.05
C PHE A 95 0.52 13.18 -0.18
N ARG A 96 -0.08 12.61 0.85
CA ARG A 96 -0.65 11.26 0.81
C ARG A 96 -1.77 11.18 -0.23
N GLU A 97 -2.16 9.94 -0.58
CA GLU A 97 -3.18 9.67 -1.60
C GLU A 97 -4.49 10.44 -1.35
N ASN A 98 -4.91 10.59 -0.08
CA ASN A 98 -6.01 11.47 0.27
C ASN A 98 -5.55 12.95 0.32
N VAL A 99 -5.38 13.53 -0.86
CA VAL A 99 -4.88 14.91 -1.03
C VAL A 99 -5.74 15.96 -0.30
N ARG A 100 -7.04 15.66 -0.06
CA ARG A 100 -7.96 16.56 0.66
C ARG A 100 -7.56 16.76 2.12
N GLU A 101 -6.96 15.76 2.75
CA GLU A 101 -6.46 15.84 4.12
C GLU A 101 -5.18 16.69 4.22
N ARG A 102 -4.48 16.90 3.10
CA ARG A 102 -3.22 17.67 3.01
C ARG A 102 -2.17 17.21 4.01
N THR A 103 -2.09 15.90 4.21
CA THR A 103 -1.11 15.28 5.09
C THR A 103 0.14 14.89 4.31
N VAL A 104 1.30 15.12 4.89
CA VAL A 104 2.61 14.89 4.27
C VAL A 104 2.86 13.39 4.09
N LYS A 105 3.22 13.00 2.87
CA LYS A 105 3.81 11.69 2.55
C LYS A 105 5.33 11.80 2.50
N GLN A 106 5.81 12.83 1.79
CA GLN A 106 7.22 12.99 1.48
C GLN A 106 7.58 14.47 1.34
N VAL A 107 8.81 14.84 1.69
CA VAL A 107 9.39 16.17 1.44
C VAL A 107 10.67 16.02 0.62
N GLU A 108 10.70 16.62 -0.56
CA GLU A 108 11.85 16.62 -1.46
C GLU A 108 12.65 17.90 -1.28
N TRP A 109 13.81 17.80 -0.66
CA TRP A 109 14.67 18.94 -0.34
C TRP A 109 15.59 19.31 -1.50
N PHE A 110 15.67 20.61 -1.77
CA PHE A 110 16.51 21.15 -2.81
C PHE A 110 17.88 21.59 -2.29
N GLY A 111 18.91 21.23 -3.05
CA GLY A 111 20.25 21.80 -2.94
C GLY A 111 20.38 23.07 -3.79
N GLN A 112 21.50 23.21 -4.48
CA GLN A 112 21.71 24.33 -5.40
C GLN A 112 20.90 24.13 -6.70
N GLY A 113 20.18 25.17 -7.14
CA GLY A 113 19.48 25.17 -8.42
C GLY A 113 18.25 24.24 -8.49
N GLU A 114 17.54 24.05 -7.37
CA GLU A 114 16.32 23.23 -7.28
C GLU A 114 16.51 21.74 -7.60
N LYS A 115 17.75 21.27 -7.55
CA LYS A 115 18.07 19.85 -7.62
C LYS A 115 17.71 19.16 -6.32
N ILE A 116 16.99 18.06 -6.40
CA ILE A 116 16.65 17.27 -5.20
C ILE A 116 17.93 16.59 -4.70
N VAL A 117 18.29 16.86 -3.45
CA VAL A 117 19.47 16.28 -2.79
C VAL A 117 19.09 15.35 -1.65
N ALA A 118 17.90 15.51 -1.10
CA ALA A 118 17.38 14.64 -0.05
C ALA A 118 15.86 14.48 -0.16
N ILE A 119 15.37 13.34 0.31
CA ILE A 119 13.95 12.99 0.34
C ILE A 119 13.62 12.47 1.73
N ASP A 120 12.72 13.14 2.44
CA ASP A 120 12.22 12.69 3.74
C ASP A 120 10.86 12.00 3.58
N ASP A 121 10.72 10.78 4.10
CA ASP A 121 9.44 10.05 4.16
C ASP A 121 8.78 10.21 5.54
N TYR A 122 7.45 10.36 5.54
CA TYR A 122 6.63 10.48 6.73
C TYR A 122 5.57 9.37 6.77
N ASN A 123 5.43 8.73 7.94
CA ASN A 123 4.46 7.65 8.12
C ASN A 123 3.05 8.17 8.48
N ARG A 124 2.12 7.23 8.64
CA ARG A 124 0.73 7.47 9.06
C ARG A 124 0.58 8.00 10.50
N TYR A 125 1.65 8.01 11.28
CA TYR A 125 1.67 8.45 12.67
C TYR A 125 2.19 9.88 12.83
N GLY A 126 2.72 10.48 11.75
CA GLY A 126 3.04 11.90 11.67
C GLY A 126 4.49 12.24 11.96
N TRP A 127 5.39 11.26 11.96
CA TRP A 127 6.82 11.48 12.15
C TRP A 127 7.65 10.98 10.95
N ARG A 128 8.84 11.56 10.81
CA ARG A 128 9.77 11.26 9.72
C ARG A 128 10.48 9.94 9.98
N THR A 129 10.34 8.99 9.08
CA THR A 129 10.86 7.62 9.22
C THR A 129 12.13 7.37 8.44
N LYS A 130 12.33 8.07 7.33
CA LYS A 130 13.46 7.84 6.42
C LYS A 130 13.91 9.14 5.79
N GLN A 131 15.21 9.28 5.58
CA GLN A 131 15.80 10.26 4.68
C GLN A 131 16.66 9.55 3.65
N ARG A 132 16.37 9.76 2.37
CA ARG A 132 17.18 9.30 1.25
C ARG A 132 18.06 10.44 0.76
N LEU A 133 19.36 10.21 0.66
CA LEU A 133 20.31 11.15 0.06
C LEU A 133 20.57 10.78 -1.41
N LEU A 134 20.60 11.80 -2.26
CA LEU A 134 20.78 11.66 -3.71
C LEU A 134 22.13 12.24 -4.14
N ASP A 135 22.71 11.64 -5.19
CA ASP A 135 23.91 12.15 -5.85
C ASP A 135 23.60 13.27 -6.85
N ASP A 136 24.64 13.67 -7.58
CA ASP A 136 24.52 14.71 -8.58
C ASP A 136 23.71 14.33 -9.83
N GLU A 137 23.40 13.06 -10.02
CA GLU A 137 22.60 12.54 -11.13
C GLU A 137 21.15 12.23 -10.67
N GLY A 138 20.85 12.41 -9.38
CA GLY A 138 19.57 12.07 -8.78
C GLY A 138 19.45 10.58 -8.40
N GLN A 139 20.55 9.83 -8.41
CA GLN A 139 20.59 8.44 -7.99
C GLN A 139 20.73 8.36 -6.47
N ALA A 140 20.17 7.32 -5.86
CA ALA A 140 20.17 7.16 -4.42
C ALA A 140 21.55 6.70 -3.92
N LEU A 141 22.14 7.48 -3.01
CA LEU A 141 23.43 7.16 -2.36
C LEU A 141 23.22 6.34 -1.10
N MET A 142 22.33 6.80 -0.24
CA MET A 142 22.13 6.25 1.09
C MET A 142 20.70 6.48 1.56
N ASP A 143 20.13 5.50 2.26
CA ASP A 143 18.91 5.66 3.05
C ASP A 143 19.27 5.66 4.55
N ILE A 144 18.79 6.66 5.29
CA ILE A 144 18.91 6.79 6.74
C ILE A 144 17.52 6.60 7.34
N TYR A 145 17.38 5.68 8.30
CA TYR A 145 16.12 5.39 8.96
C TYR A 145 16.14 5.90 10.39
N PHE A 146 15.00 6.43 10.84
CA PHE A 146 14.85 7.07 12.14
C PHE A 146 13.81 6.37 13.01
N ASN A 147 14.00 6.41 14.32
CA ASN A 147 12.94 6.09 15.28
C ASN A 147 12.03 7.30 15.56
N CYS A 148 10.98 7.11 16.37
CA CYS A 148 10.05 8.20 16.72
C CYS A 148 10.73 9.36 17.48
N ALA A 149 11.85 9.10 18.17
CA ALA A 149 12.68 10.13 18.83
C ALA A 149 13.60 10.90 17.86
N GLN A 150 13.55 10.58 16.56
CA GLN A 150 14.40 11.15 15.50
C GLN A 150 15.90 10.80 15.63
N GLU A 151 16.20 9.68 16.28
CA GLU A 151 17.54 9.09 16.30
C GLU A 151 17.75 8.19 15.08
N GLU A 152 18.95 8.20 14.50
CA GLU A 152 19.34 7.31 13.41
C GLU A 152 19.49 5.88 13.93
N VAL A 153 18.76 4.93 13.35
CA VAL A 153 18.75 3.53 13.80
C VAL A 153 19.32 2.56 12.76
N LEU A 154 19.18 2.88 11.48
CA LEU A 154 19.69 2.05 10.38
C LEU A 154 20.19 2.97 9.26
N LEU A 155 21.36 2.66 8.73
CA LEU A 155 21.91 3.30 7.53
C LEU A 155 22.07 2.23 6.46
N HIS A 156 21.66 2.53 5.24
CA HIS A 156 21.79 1.65 4.09
C HIS A 156 22.56 2.37 2.99
N TYR A 157 23.80 1.94 2.76
CA TYR A 157 24.66 2.43 1.68
C TYR A 157 24.29 1.68 0.40
N ILE A 158 23.60 2.38 -0.51
CA ILE A 158 22.88 1.75 -1.62
C ILE A 158 23.84 1.24 -2.70
N GLN A 159 24.91 1.97 -2.99
CA GLN A 159 25.86 1.59 -4.03
C GLN A 159 26.73 0.40 -3.63
N GLU A 160 27.10 0.33 -2.35
CA GLU A 160 27.94 -0.74 -1.79
C GLU A 160 27.12 -1.91 -1.21
N ASP A 161 25.80 -1.80 -1.15
CA ASP A 161 24.84 -2.78 -0.63
C ASP A 161 25.22 -3.33 0.75
N TYR A 162 25.46 -2.43 1.71
CA TYR A 162 25.64 -2.81 3.11
C TYR A 162 24.84 -1.90 4.04
N LEU A 163 24.52 -2.43 5.22
CA LEU A 163 23.73 -1.72 6.21
C LEU A 163 24.45 -1.66 7.55
N ILE A 164 24.29 -0.54 8.25
CA ILE A 164 24.77 -0.34 9.62
C ILE A 164 23.56 -0.12 10.52
N HIS A 165 23.33 -1.03 11.46
CA HIS A 165 22.35 -0.83 12.52
C HIS A 165 23.03 -0.23 13.76
N GLN A 166 22.54 0.95 14.14
CA GLN A 166 22.98 1.73 15.28
C GLN A 166 21.98 1.55 16.43
N GLY A 167 22.24 0.56 17.28
CA GLY A 167 21.42 0.33 18.47
C GLY A 167 21.71 1.36 19.56
N SER A 168 20.76 1.55 20.47
CA SER A 168 20.90 2.46 21.62
C SER A 168 21.99 2.06 22.61
N VAL A 169 22.41 0.78 22.61
CA VAL A 169 23.46 0.23 23.47
C VAL A 169 24.29 -0.79 22.70
N GLY A 170 25.63 -0.67 22.75
CA GLY A 170 26.56 -1.67 22.23
C GLY A 170 27.42 -1.14 21.07
N ARG A 171 27.93 -2.07 20.25
CA ARG A 171 28.64 -1.73 19.01
C ARG A 171 27.67 -1.83 17.84
N ASP A 172 27.88 -0.96 16.86
CA ASP A 172 27.18 -0.99 15.59
C ASP A 172 27.29 -2.37 14.95
N LYS A 173 26.18 -2.84 14.38
CA LYS A 173 26.11 -4.10 13.67
C LYS A 173 26.09 -3.83 12.17
N ILE A 174 27.02 -4.46 11.45
CA ILE A 174 27.11 -4.36 9.99
C ILE A 174 26.44 -5.59 9.36
N PHE A 175 25.62 -5.37 8.34
CA PHE A 175 25.04 -6.38 7.47
C PHE A 175 25.61 -6.22 6.08
N SER A 176 26.01 -7.33 5.44
CA SER A 176 26.62 -7.31 4.10
C SER A 176 25.59 -7.26 2.97
N GLY A 177 24.41 -6.71 3.24
CA GLY A 177 23.32 -6.56 2.28
C GLY A 177 21.97 -7.02 2.82
N LYS A 178 20.96 -6.92 1.95
CA LYS A 178 19.55 -7.18 2.28
C LYS A 178 19.29 -8.58 2.84
N GLU A 179 19.92 -9.62 2.30
CA GLU A 179 19.70 -11.01 2.74
C GLU A 179 20.06 -11.25 4.21
N ASP A 180 21.14 -10.62 4.69
CA ASP A 180 21.59 -10.75 6.07
C ASP A 180 20.60 -10.09 7.03
N VAL A 181 20.01 -8.97 6.61
CA VAL A 181 18.94 -8.29 7.35
C VAL A 181 17.69 -9.16 7.38
N ILE A 182 17.29 -9.76 6.26
CA ILE A 182 16.14 -10.68 6.21
C ILE A 182 16.33 -11.82 7.20
N LYS A 183 17.48 -12.51 7.18
CA LYS A 183 17.76 -13.62 8.11
C LYS A 183 17.71 -13.16 9.57
N PHE A 184 18.28 -11.98 9.86
CA PHE A 184 18.27 -11.42 11.19
C PHE A 184 16.85 -11.11 11.69
N VAL A 185 16.04 -10.43 10.87
CA VAL A 185 14.67 -10.05 11.22
C VAL A 185 13.76 -11.28 11.30
N LEU A 186 13.89 -12.25 10.39
CA LEU A 186 13.17 -13.53 10.47
C LEU A 186 13.41 -14.23 11.81
N GLY A 187 14.66 -14.23 12.31
CA GLY A 187 15.01 -14.81 13.60
C GLY A 187 14.34 -14.14 14.80
N GLN A 188 13.89 -12.88 14.67
CA GLN A 188 13.15 -12.15 15.71
C GLN A 188 11.64 -12.28 15.54
N VAL A 189 11.19 -12.29 14.29
CA VAL A 189 9.78 -12.25 13.93
C VAL A 189 9.15 -13.63 14.05
N LEU A 190 9.83 -14.71 13.66
CA LEU A 190 9.26 -16.06 13.67
C LEU A 190 8.98 -16.56 15.09
N LYS A 191 7.76 -17.09 15.31
CA LYS A 191 7.35 -17.72 16.56
C LYS A 191 7.36 -19.24 16.40
N SER A 192 7.69 -19.97 17.46
CA SER A 192 7.59 -21.43 17.48
C SER A 192 6.15 -21.87 17.16
N ASP A 193 6.02 -22.87 16.27
CA ASP A 193 4.77 -23.50 15.84
C ASP A 193 3.76 -22.61 15.10
N GLU A 194 4.17 -21.46 14.59
CA GLU A 194 3.27 -20.60 13.82
C GLU A 194 3.14 -21.05 12.35
N ALA A 195 1.91 -21.02 11.83
CA ALA A 195 1.67 -21.21 10.40
C ALA A 195 2.18 -20.01 9.59
N ILE A 196 2.85 -20.30 8.48
CA ILE A 196 3.46 -19.30 7.60
C ILE A 196 2.85 -19.40 6.21
N ILE A 197 2.38 -18.26 5.69
CA ILE A 197 2.05 -18.11 4.28
C ILE A 197 3.16 -17.31 3.62
N CYS A 198 3.98 -17.94 2.79
CA CYS A 198 5.06 -17.27 2.06
C CYS A 198 4.60 -16.91 0.64
N MET A 199 4.84 -15.67 0.23
CA MET A 199 4.54 -15.16 -1.11
C MET A 199 5.81 -14.91 -1.94
N ASP A 200 6.99 -15.10 -1.35
CA ASP A 200 8.28 -14.99 -2.04
C ASP A 200 8.94 -16.38 -2.08
N PRO A 201 9.06 -17.00 -3.27
CA PRO A 201 9.61 -18.34 -3.40
C PRO A 201 11.07 -18.42 -2.97
N ASN A 202 11.83 -17.32 -3.05
CA ASN A 202 13.26 -17.30 -2.68
C ASN A 202 13.47 -17.45 -1.18
N LEU A 203 12.44 -17.18 -0.37
CA LEU A 203 12.52 -17.30 1.08
C LEU A 203 12.15 -18.70 1.58
N LEU A 204 11.50 -19.54 0.77
CA LEU A 204 11.09 -20.89 1.17
C LEU A 204 12.25 -21.71 1.77
N PRO A 205 13.47 -21.72 1.21
CA PRO A 205 14.59 -22.47 1.79
C PRO A 205 15.04 -21.97 3.17
N LEU A 206 14.72 -20.72 3.52
CA LEU A 206 15.07 -20.10 4.80
C LEU A 206 14.01 -20.37 5.89
N LEU A 207 12.83 -20.86 5.51
CA LEU A 207 11.69 -21.04 6.40
C LEU A 207 11.58 -22.50 6.85
N GLN A 208 11.96 -22.77 8.10
CA GLN A 208 11.77 -24.09 8.72
C GLN A 208 10.49 -24.06 9.57
N ALA A 209 9.35 -24.38 8.96
CA ALA A 209 8.06 -24.44 9.65
C ALA A 209 7.27 -25.69 9.26
N GLU A 210 6.63 -26.33 10.25
CA GLU A 210 5.77 -27.51 10.01
C GLU A 210 4.55 -27.17 9.13
N ARG A 211 4.07 -25.93 9.20
CA ARG A 211 2.90 -25.43 8.47
C ARG A 211 3.29 -24.28 7.55
N LEU A 212 4.07 -24.61 6.52
CA LEU A 212 4.46 -23.68 5.46
C LEU A 212 3.51 -23.81 4.27
N VAL A 213 2.89 -22.70 3.87
CA VAL A 213 2.00 -22.58 2.72
C VAL A 213 2.60 -21.57 1.75
N TYR A 214 2.61 -21.86 0.46
CA TYR A 214 3.00 -20.89 -0.55
C TYR A 214 1.76 -20.23 -1.15
N CYS A 215 1.78 -18.92 -1.35
CA CYS A 215 0.70 -18.18 -2.01
C CYS A 215 1.26 -17.42 -3.21
N SER A 216 0.73 -17.72 -4.40
CA SER A 216 1.12 -17.10 -5.66
C SER A 216 -0.04 -16.31 -6.27
N ALA A 217 0.28 -15.27 -7.02
CA ALA A 217 -0.69 -14.60 -7.88
C ALA A 217 -0.97 -15.41 -9.16
N SER A 218 -0.04 -16.25 -9.63
CA SER A 218 -0.19 -17.00 -10.88
C SER A 218 0.19 -18.48 -10.78
N HIS A 219 -0.07 -19.22 -11.85
CA HIS A 219 0.34 -20.62 -12.02
C HIS A 219 1.83 -20.83 -12.34
N ASP A 220 2.60 -19.74 -12.46
CA ASP A 220 3.98 -19.81 -12.95
C ASP A 220 4.94 -20.33 -11.88
N GLY A 221 5.87 -21.20 -12.28
CA GLY A 221 6.94 -21.69 -11.42
C GLY A 221 6.52 -22.60 -10.26
N LEU A 222 5.27 -23.09 -10.23
CA LEU A 222 4.74 -23.85 -9.08
C LEU A 222 5.23 -25.30 -8.96
N GLU A 223 5.72 -25.90 -10.05
CA GLU A 223 6.07 -27.33 -10.12
C GLU A 223 7.12 -27.74 -9.07
N HIS A 224 8.10 -26.87 -8.82
CA HIS A 224 9.16 -27.12 -7.83
C HIS A 224 8.77 -26.72 -6.42
N ILE A 225 7.73 -25.89 -6.26
CA ILE A 225 7.30 -25.34 -4.98
C ILE A 225 6.38 -26.30 -4.24
N GLN A 226 5.50 -27.00 -4.95
CA GLN A 226 4.53 -27.93 -4.35
C GLN A 226 5.18 -29.02 -3.48
N ASN A 227 6.42 -29.41 -3.75
CA ASN A 227 7.16 -30.40 -2.95
C ASN A 227 7.79 -29.84 -1.67
N GLN A 228 7.83 -28.51 -1.52
CA GLN A 228 8.48 -27.82 -0.40
C GLN A 228 7.47 -27.27 0.63
N VAL A 229 6.18 -27.24 0.28
CA VAL A 229 5.14 -26.64 1.10
C VAL A 229 3.98 -27.61 1.32
N SER A 230 3.22 -27.38 2.39
CA SER A 230 2.03 -28.18 2.71
C SER A 230 0.90 -27.97 1.70
N HIS A 231 0.70 -26.71 1.26
CA HIS A 231 -0.31 -26.32 0.29
C HIS A 231 0.15 -25.13 -0.55
N THR A 232 -0.41 -25.02 -1.75
CA THR A 232 -0.22 -23.86 -2.64
C THR A 232 -1.56 -23.15 -2.85
N LEU A 233 -1.60 -21.87 -2.50
CA LEU A 233 -2.73 -20.96 -2.69
C LEU A 233 -2.53 -20.13 -3.97
N ILE A 234 -3.62 -19.86 -4.68
CA ILE A 234 -3.67 -18.94 -5.81
C ILE A 234 -4.58 -17.77 -5.46
N ALA A 235 -3.99 -16.58 -5.40
CA ALA A 235 -4.68 -15.35 -5.00
C ALA A 235 -5.52 -14.74 -6.12
N ASN A 236 -5.10 -14.88 -7.38
CA ASN A 236 -5.85 -14.33 -8.50
C ASN A 236 -7.03 -15.21 -8.90
N TYR A 237 -8.00 -14.58 -9.55
CA TYR A 237 -9.12 -15.29 -10.15
C TYR A 237 -8.66 -16.09 -11.37
N TYR A 238 -9.08 -17.35 -11.41
CA TYR A 238 -8.99 -18.20 -12.58
C TYR A 238 -10.36 -18.85 -12.83
N PRO A 239 -10.87 -18.84 -14.08
CA PRO A 239 -12.06 -19.61 -14.46
C PRO A 239 -11.91 -21.08 -14.10
N GLN A 240 -13.02 -21.76 -13.79
CA GLN A 240 -13.00 -23.17 -13.38
C GLN A 240 -12.26 -24.09 -14.35
N GLU A 241 -12.34 -23.80 -15.66
CA GLU A 241 -11.68 -24.58 -16.72
C GLU A 241 -10.15 -24.45 -16.72
N GLU A 242 -9.61 -23.35 -16.18
CA GLU A 242 -8.17 -23.08 -16.08
C GLU A 242 -7.57 -23.52 -14.74
N ARG A 243 -8.42 -23.96 -13.79
CA ARG A 243 -7.97 -24.38 -12.46
C ARG A 243 -7.26 -25.72 -12.53
N ARG A 244 -6.06 -25.79 -11.96
CA ARG A 244 -5.23 -27.00 -11.88
C ARG A 244 -5.53 -27.75 -10.58
N SER A 245 -5.55 -29.08 -10.66
CA SER A 245 -5.70 -29.95 -9.49
C SER A 245 -4.53 -29.79 -8.51
N GLY A 246 -4.80 -29.91 -7.21
CA GLY A 246 -3.79 -29.77 -6.15
C GLY A 246 -3.44 -28.33 -5.77
N LEU A 247 -4.09 -27.33 -6.38
CA LEU A 247 -4.00 -25.92 -5.99
C LEU A 247 -5.28 -25.49 -5.28
N ILE A 248 -5.16 -24.56 -4.33
CA ILE A 248 -6.30 -23.96 -3.62
C ILE A 248 -6.49 -22.55 -4.16
N TYR A 249 -7.63 -22.29 -4.80
CA TYR A 249 -7.95 -20.97 -5.34
C TYR A 249 -8.71 -20.16 -4.28
N LEU A 250 -8.21 -18.97 -3.96
CA LEU A 250 -8.86 -18.08 -2.98
C LEU A 250 -10.09 -17.39 -3.56
N ALA A 251 -10.10 -17.15 -4.88
CA ALA A 251 -11.22 -16.52 -5.56
C ALA A 251 -12.42 -17.49 -5.68
N GLY A 252 -13.58 -17.03 -5.22
CA GLY A 252 -14.82 -17.81 -5.15
C GLY A 252 -14.94 -18.69 -3.90
N ALA A 253 -14.12 -18.48 -2.87
CA ALA A 253 -14.36 -19.06 -1.56
C ALA A 253 -15.67 -18.47 -1.00
N GLU A 254 -16.68 -19.31 -0.81
CA GLU A 254 -17.98 -18.92 -0.25
C GLU A 254 -17.77 -18.43 1.18
N GLN A 255 -18.04 -17.15 1.43
CA GLN A 255 -18.10 -16.64 2.80
C GLN A 255 -19.47 -17.04 3.38
N GLU A 256 -19.47 -17.69 4.54
CA GLU A 256 -20.71 -17.95 5.27
C GLU A 256 -21.35 -16.61 5.68
N GLY A 257 -22.36 -16.19 4.93
CA GLY A 257 -23.09 -14.95 5.14
C GLY A 257 -23.82 -14.55 3.87
N ASN A 258 -25.15 -14.62 3.87
CA ASN A 258 -25.93 -14.00 2.80
C ASN A 258 -25.65 -12.49 2.84
N GLN A 259 -24.89 -11.97 1.89
CA GLN A 259 -24.97 -10.55 1.59
C GLN A 259 -26.40 -10.28 1.14
N THR A 260 -27.11 -9.46 1.90
CA THR A 260 -28.46 -9.06 1.53
C THR A 260 -28.31 -8.19 0.30
N PHE A 261 -28.90 -8.60 -0.83
CA PHE A 261 -28.83 -7.81 -2.05
C PHE A 261 -29.35 -6.39 -1.78
N VAL A 262 -28.52 -5.39 -2.05
CA VAL A 262 -28.87 -3.97 -1.99
C VAL A 262 -28.86 -3.44 -3.42
N ALA A 263 -29.91 -2.71 -3.81
CA ALA A 263 -30.01 -2.11 -5.14
C ALA A 263 -29.08 -0.88 -5.27
N GLN A 264 -27.77 -1.13 -5.21
CA GLN A 264 -26.69 -0.16 -5.31
C GLN A 264 -25.71 -0.69 -6.37
N ALA A 265 -25.48 0.10 -7.41
CA ALA A 265 -24.56 -0.20 -8.50
C ALA A 265 -23.37 0.77 -8.50
N MET A 266 -22.18 0.26 -8.79
CA MET A 266 -20.96 1.06 -8.87
C MET A 266 -20.36 1.04 -10.28
N VAL A 267 -19.81 2.17 -10.70
CA VAL A 267 -18.97 2.33 -11.90
C VAL A 267 -17.69 3.07 -11.52
N MET A 268 -16.53 2.50 -11.81
CA MET A 268 -15.27 3.25 -11.81
C MET A 268 -14.91 3.69 -13.23
N THR A 269 -14.55 4.96 -13.40
CA THR A 269 -14.21 5.51 -14.72
C THR A 269 -13.00 6.44 -14.68
N ALA A 270 -12.28 6.50 -15.80
CA ALA A 270 -11.27 7.52 -16.11
C ALA A 270 -11.75 8.48 -17.22
N SER A 271 -13.00 8.36 -17.66
CA SER A 271 -13.59 9.09 -18.79
C SER A 271 -14.94 9.66 -18.39
N GLU A 272 -15.30 10.81 -18.95
CA GLU A 272 -16.67 11.33 -18.81
C GLU A 272 -17.69 10.59 -19.69
N ASN A 273 -17.23 9.68 -20.55
CA ASN A 273 -18.06 8.87 -21.43
C ASN A 273 -18.23 7.47 -20.84
N ILE A 274 -19.45 7.14 -20.42
CA ILE A 274 -19.84 5.81 -19.93
C ILE A 274 -20.99 5.33 -20.80
N GLU A 275 -20.87 4.13 -21.38
CA GLU A 275 -21.83 3.64 -22.37
C GLU A 275 -23.20 3.38 -21.73
N GLY A 276 -24.25 3.98 -22.30
CA GLY A 276 -25.63 3.72 -21.89
C GLY A 276 -26.00 4.18 -20.47
N LEU A 277 -25.09 4.81 -19.71
CA LEU A 277 -25.30 5.16 -18.32
C LEU A 277 -26.55 6.03 -18.10
N ALA A 278 -26.71 7.10 -18.88
CA ALA A 278 -27.89 7.96 -18.76
C ALA A 278 -29.20 7.19 -18.97
N SER A 279 -29.22 6.26 -19.94
CA SER A 279 -30.37 5.39 -20.19
C SER A 279 -30.64 4.43 -19.04
N LEU A 280 -29.59 3.89 -18.41
CA LEU A 280 -29.72 3.00 -17.25
C LEU A 280 -30.23 3.73 -16.01
N VAL A 281 -29.68 4.92 -15.74
CA VAL A 281 -30.12 5.79 -14.64
C VAL A 281 -31.60 6.11 -14.74
N ASP A 282 -32.08 6.42 -15.95
CA ASP A 282 -33.50 6.70 -16.20
C ASP A 282 -34.38 5.44 -16.15
N ALA A 283 -33.88 4.29 -16.61
CA ALA A 283 -34.62 3.03 -16.64
C ALA A 283 -34.78 2.39 -15.26
N PHE A 284 -33.84 2.63 -14.34
CA PHE A 284 -33.80 2.01 -13.01
C PHE A 284 -33.81 3.06 -11.88
N PRO A 285 -34.93 3.76 -11.63
CA PRO A 285 -35.01 4.82 -10.62
C PRO A 285 -34.87 4.32 -9.18
N ASN A 286 -35.02 3.01 -8.95
CA ASN A 286 -34.87 2.37 -7.64
C ASN A 286 -33.48 1.73 -7.44
N LEU A 287 -32.57 1.89 -8.42
CA LEU A 287 -31.18 1.48 -8.32
C LEU A 287 -30.36 2.75 -8.15
N ASP A 288 -29.61 2.83 -7.05
CA ASP A 288 -28.68 3.93 -6.83
C ASP A 288 -27.38 3.66 -7.58
N PHE A 289 -26.91 4.65 -8.34
CA PHE A 289 -25.71 4.57 -9.19
C PHE A 289 -24.58 5.39 -8.57
N HIS A 290 -23.56 4.72 -8.04
CA HIS A 290 -22.32 5.31 -7.55
C HIS A 290 -21.30 5.38 -8.68
N ILE A 291 -21.04 6.59 -9.19
CA ILE A 291 -20.07 6.82 -10.26
C ILE A 291 -18.83 7.45 -9.62
N SER A 292 -17.69 6.79 -9.74
CA SER A 292 -16.45 7.23 -9.11
C SER A 292 -15.33 7.44 -10.14
N ALA A 293 -14.49 8.44 -9.88
CA ALA A 293 -13.31 8.73 -10.68
C ALA A 293 -12.15 9.19 -9.78
N GLN A 294 -10.91 8.81 -10.12
CA GLN A 294 -9.71 9.30 -9.42
C GLN A 294 -9.40 10.78 -9.74
N THR A 295 -10.02 11.32 -10.78
CA THR A 295 -9.85 12.70 -11.24
C THR A 295 -11.13 13.51 -11.03
N SER A 296 -11.07 14.81 -11.35
CA SER A 296 -12.26 15.64 -11.49
C SER A 296 -13.17 15.07 -12.59
N MET A 297 -14.48 15.20 -12.40
CA MET A 297 -15.48 14.75 -13.39
C MET A 297 -15.82 15.85 -14.38
N GLY A 298 -16.00 15.46 -15.65
CA GLY A 298 -16.43 16.36 -16.71
C GLY A 298 -17.94 16.61 -16.73
N PRO A 299 -18.42 17.59 -17.51
CA PRO A 299 -19.81 18.01 -17.53
C PRO A 299 -20.83 16.90 -17.82
N LYS A 300 -20.45 15.89 -18.62
CA LYS A 300 -21.36 14.78 -18.95
C LYS A 300 -21.76 13.96 -17.72
N LEU A 301 -20.87 13.85 -16.74
CA LEU A 301 -21.15 13.16 -15.48
C LEU A 301 -21.80 14.10 -14.47
N THR A 302 -21.31 15.34 -14.33
CA THR A 302 -21.85 16.27 -13.33
C THR A 302 -23.30 16.68 -13.63
N CYS A 303 -23.73 16.67 -14.89
CA CYS A 303 -25.14 16.86 -15.25
C CYS A 303 -26.07 15.75 -14.69
N LEU A 304 -25.54 14.58 -14.35
CA LEU A 304 -26.33 13.50 -13.74
C LEU A 304 -26.55 13.70 -12.24
N GLU A 305 -25.85 14.64 -11.60
CA GLU A 305 -25.99 14.94 -10.16
C GLU A 305 -27.40 15.43 -9.79
N GLU A 306 -28.17 15.93 -10.76
CA GLU A 306 -29.57 16.31 -10.56
C GLU A 306 -30.51 15.11 -10.33
N LYS A 307 -30.07 13.88 -10.65
CA LYS A 307 -30.85 12.66 -10.50
C LYS A 307 -30.72 12.14 -9.07
N THR A 308 -31.85 11.82 -8.43
CA THR A 308 -31.87 11.39 -7.02
C THR A 308 -31.19 10.04 -6.78
N ASN A 309 -31.13 9.20 -7.81
CA ASN A 309 -30.53 7.87 -7.79
C ASN A 309 -29.09 7.85 -8.34
N VAL A 310 -28.40 9.00 -8.35
CA VAL A 310 -27.02 9.13 -8.81
C VAL A 310 -26.16 9.77 -7.72
N HIS A 311 -25.00 9.18 -7.46
CA HIS A 311 -24.02 9.65 -6.49
C HIS A 311 -22.64 9.75 -7.16
N LEU A 312 -22.06 10.95 -7.19
CA LEU A 312 -20.78 11.20 -7.85
C LEU A 312 -19.64 11.30 -6.84
N TYR A 313 -18.53 10.61 -7.11
CA TYR A 313 -17.32 10.59 -6.28
C TYR A 313 -16.09 11.04 -7.08
N PRO A 314 -15.94 12.36 -7.34
CA PRO A 314 -14.76 12.90 -8.01
C PRO A 314 -13.55 12.92 -7.07
N GLY A 315 -12.39 12.47 -7.57
CA GLY A 315 -11.17 12.36 -6.78
C GLY A 315 -11.28 11.34 -5.65
N ILE A 316 -11.93 10.20 -5.89
CA ILE A 316 -12.07 9.15 -4.89
C ILE A 316 -10.69 8.53 -4.55
N ASN A 317 -10.47 8.23 -3.28
CA ASN A 317 -9.29 7.48 -2.84
C ASN A 317 -9.56 5.96 -2.81
N ARG A 318 -8.50 5.17 -2.67
CA ARG A 318 -8.58 3.69 -2.71
C ARG A 318 -9.45 3.11 -1.59
N ASP A 319 -9.35 3.65 -0.37
CA ASP A 319 -10.12 3.17 0.78
C ASP A 319 -11.63 3.40 0.59
N LYS A 320 -12.03 4.59 0.12
CA LYS A 320 -13.43 4.91 -0.15
C LYS A 320 -13.97 4.13 -1.34
N TYR A 321 -13.14 3.88 -2.35
CA TYR A 321 -13.50 2.99 -3.46
C TYR A 321 -13.82 1.58 -2.95
N GLN A 322 -12.98 1.02 -2.09
CA GLN A 322 -13.20 -0.30 -1.51
C GLN A 322 -14.41 -0.35 -0.56
N GLU A 323 -14.71 0.74 0.14
CA GLU A 323 -15.92 0.86 0.94
C GLU A 323 -17.17 0.79 0.05
N LEU A 324 -17.23 1.61 -1.02
CA LEU A 324 -18.34 1.60 -1.97
C LEU A 324 -18.52 0.24 -2.64
N LEU A 325 -17.42 -0.42 -2.99
CA LEU A 325 -17.45 -1.75 -3.61
C LEU A 325 -18.08 -2.80 -2.68
N ARG A 326 -17.99 -2.63 -1.35
CA ARG A 326 -18.66 -3.50 -0.36
C ARG A 326 -20.13 -3.16 -0.15
N GLU A 327 -20.50 -1.90 -0.32
CA GLU A 327 -21.88 -1.43 -0.19
C GLU A 327 -22.72 -1.77 -1.44
N CYS A 328 -22.06 -1.83 -2.60
CA CYS A 328 -22.70 -2.12 -3.87
C CYS A 328 -22.84 -3.62 -4.12
N SER A 329 -24.02 -4.05 -4.57
CA SER A 329 -24.24 -5.44 -5.00
C SER A 329 -24.02 -5.65 -6.50
N ILE A 330 -23.83 -4.57 -7.26
CA ILE A 330 -23.64 -4.60 -8.70
C ILE A 330 -22.41 -3.76 -9.05
N TYR A 331 -21.48 -4.31 -9.84
CA TYR A 331 -20.44 -3.55 -10.52
C TYR A 331 -20.75 -3.51 -12.02
N LEU A 332 -20.80 -2.31 -12.59
CA LEU A 332 -21.13 -2.08 -14.00
C LEU A 332 -19.86 -1.70 -14.76
N ASP A 333 -19.30 -2.65 -15.50
CA ASP A 333 -18.18 -2.39 -16.40
C ASP A 333 -18.67 -1.80 -17.73
N LEU A 334 -18.99 -0.50 -17.70
CA LEU A 334 -19.54 0.27 -18.82
C LEU A 334 -18.58 1.38 -19.28
N ASN A 335 -17.36 1.37 -18.77
CA ASN A 335 -16.39 2.44 -19.00
C ASN A 335 -15.83 2.39 -20.43
N TYR A 336 -15.67 3.55 -21.05
CA TYR A 336 -14.87 3.68 -22.27
C TYR A 336 -13.39 3.90 -21.94
N GLY A 337 -12.52 3.14 -22.59
CA GLY A 337 -11.07 3.32 -22.54
C GLY A 337 -10.35 2.21 -21.79
N SER A 338 -9.16 2.50 -21.27
CA SER A 338 -8.40 1.56 -20.45
C SER A 338 -9.10 1.33 -19.12
N GLU A 339 -9.07 0.08 -18.65
CA GLU A 339 -9.49 -0.27 -17.30
C GLU A 339 -8.75 0.58 -16.27
N VAL A 340 -9.47 1.01 -15.24
CA VAL A 340 -8.89 1.77 -14.14
C VAL A 340 -8.38 0.76 -13.12
N THR A 341 -7.06 0.56 -13.02
CA THR A 341 -6.43 -0.18 -11.89
C THR A 341 -7.07 -1.55 -11.56
N ASP A 342 -7.30 -2.42 -12.55
CA ASP A 342 -7.83 -3.79 -12.37
C ASP A 342 -9.15 -3.86 -11.55
N VAL A 343 -10.00 -2.83 -11.66
CA VAL A 343 -11.27 -2.71 -10.92
C VAL A 343 -12.21 -3.90 -11.12
N THR A 344 -12.18 -4.54 -12.29
CA THR A 344 -13.02 -5.72 -12.56
C THR A 344 -12.61 -6.91 -11.69
N LEU A 345 -11.31 -7.09 -11.48
CA LEU A 345 -10.74 -8.11 -10.57
C LEU A 345 -10.91 -7.77 -9.09
N GLU A 346 -11.20 -6.51 -8.75
CA GLU A 346 -11.55 -6.12 -7.38
C GLU A 346 -13.04 -6.36 -7.08
N ALA A 347 -13.90 -6.23 -8.10
CA ALA A 347 -15.35 -6.43 -7.98
C ALA A 347 -15.78 -7.91 -7.89
N ILE A 348 -14.90 -8.84 -8.30
CA ILE A 348 -15.07 -10.29 -8.22
C ILE A 348 -14.39 -10.82 -6.95
#